data_AF-A0AAQ4E0V1-F1
#
_entry.id   AF-A0AAQ4E0V1-F1
#
_cell.length_a   1.000
_cell.length_b   1.000
_cell.length_c   1.000
_cell.angle_alpha   90.00
_cell.angle_beta   90.00
_cell.angle_gamma   90.00
#
_symmetry.space_group_name_H-M   'P 1'
#
loop_
_entity.id
_entity.type
_entity.pdbx_description
1 polymer ?
#
loop_
_entity_poly.entity_id
_entity_poly.type
_entity_poly.pdbx_seq_one_letter_code
_entity_poly.pdbx_strand_id
1 'polypeptide(L)'
;MGTVEQTSCFCEENHEPLRTQCALAASKLLKKPDQCRGVGLCSHLFWSGKTQESGGEEMHDGKRVIECLKKGLRIATQCMDSSVQVQLFVELLNYYIYFFEKGNEQIKTDTISQLIGKIREELPQLEANEETDQIKKHFQNTLDHLRARMESPDTDGPSYAGLSL
;
A
#
# COMPACT_ATOMS: atom_id res chain seq x y z
N MET A 1 -13.28 -0.99 8.69
CA MET A 1 -11.85 -0.65 8.89
C MET A 1 -11.66 0.83 9.11
N GLY A 2 -12.18 1.71 8.26
CA GLY A 2 -12.11 3.18 8.50
C GLY A 2 -12.67 3.62 9.86
N THR A 3 -13.74 3.00 10.37
CA THR A 3 -14.24 3.33 11.72
C THR A 3 -13.22 3.05 12.82
N VAL A 4 -12.47 1.95 12.75
CA VAL A 4 -11.46 1.59 13.75
C VAL A 4 -10.24 2.51 13.66
N GLU A 5 -9.86 2.90 12.45
CA GLU A 5 -8.80 3.88 12.25
C GLU A 5 -9.13 5.23 12.91
N GLN A 6 -10.37 5.69 12.80
CA GLN A 6 -10.81 6.99 13.31
C GLN A 6 -11.15 6.99 14.80
N THR A 7 -11.28 5.82 15.44
CA THR A 7 -11.53 5.75 16.89
C THR A 7 -10.25 5.95 17.68
N SER A 8 -10.20 7.01 18.49
CA SER A 8 -9.08 7.31 19.40
C SER A 8 -9.38 6.97 20.86
N CYS A 9 -10.56 6.42 21.16
CA CYS A 9 -11.03 6.18 22.53
C CYS A 9 -10.56 4.86 23.14
N PHE A 10 -9.87 4.00 22.38
CA PHE A 10 -9.33 2.75 22.89
C PHE A 10 -7.89 2.93 23.41
N CYS A 11 -7.59 2.30 24.54
CA CYS A 11 -6.21 2.05 24.96
C CYS A 11 -5.56 0.96 24.08
N GLU A 12 -4.23 0.90 24.08
CA GLU A 12 -3.41 0.01 23.26
C GLU A 12 -3.77 -1.46 23.48
N GLU A 13 -3.99 -1.86 24.75
CA GLU A 13 -4.42 -3.22 25.11
C GLU A 13 -5.73 -3.66 24.43
N ASN A 14 -6.61 -2.71 24.12
CA ASN A 14 -7.89 -2.95 23.45
C ASN A 14 -7.79 -2.70 21.93
N HIS A 15 -6.94 -1.76 21.51
CA HIS A 15 -6.77 -1.40 20.11
C HIS A 15 -5.91 -2.41 19.34
N GLU A 16 -4.85 -2.97 19.93
CA GLU A 16 -4.00 -3.99 19.29
C GLU A 16 -4.78 -5.26 18.86
N PRO A 17 -5.62 -5.88 19.70
CA PRO A 17 -6.43 -7.03 19.29
C PRO A 17 -7.36 -6.68 18.13
N LEU A 18 -8.00 -5.51 18.16
CA LEU A 18 -8.92 -5.08 17.10
C LEU A 18 -8.21 -4.95 15.75
N ARG A 19 -7.02 -4.32 15.72
CA ARG A 19 -6.21 -4.18 14.51
C ARG A 19 -5.78 -5.54 13.96
N THR A 20 -5.29 -6.40 14.84
CA THR A 20 -4.82 -7.75 14.47
C THR A 20 -5.96 -8.61 13.94
N GLN A 21 -7.15 -8.55 14.56
CA GLN A 21 -8.34 -9.25 14.09
C GLN A 21 -8.85 -8.71 12.76
N CYS A 22 -8.80 -7.39 12.53
CA CYS A 22 -9.12 -6.81 11.22
C CYS A 22 -8.20 -7.36 10.12
N ALA A 23 -6.88 -7.38 10.37
CA ALA A 23 -5.90 -7.92 9.42
C ALA A 23 -6.08 -9.43 9.18
N LEU A 24 -6.43 -10.18 10.23
CA LEU A 24 -6.74 -11.60 10.11
C LEU A 24 -7.99 -11.83 9.27
N ALA A 25 -9.09 -11.11 9.56
CA ALA A 25 -10.34 -11.19 8.83
C ALA A 25 -10.16 -10.83 7.36
N ALA A 26 -9.45 -9.74 7.06
CA ALA A 26 -9.11 -9.34 5.70
C ALA A 26 -8.38 -10.47 4.94
N SER A 27 -7.43 -11.14 5.59
CA SER A 27 -6.70 -12.25 4.96
C SER A 27 -7.48 -13.56 4.81
N LYS A 28 -8.67 -13.66 5.41
CA LYS A 28 -9.56 -14.82 5.31
C LYS A 28 -10.74 -14.63 4.36
N LEU A 29 -10.80 -13.49 3.65
CA LEU A 29 -11.81 -13.27 2.60
C LEU A 29 -11.73 -14.36 1.53
N LEU A 30 -12.83 -14.69 0.86
CA LEU A 30 -12.83 -15.81 -0.08
C LEU A 30 -11.99 -15.52 -1.33
N LYS A 31 -12.14 -14.31 -1.90
CA LYS A 31 -11.48 -13.93 -3.16
C LYS A 31 -10.11 -13.30 -2.88
N LYS A 32 -9.09 -13.70 -3.65
CA LYS A 32 -7.72 -13.18 -3.52
C LYS A 32 -7.61 -11.66 -3.74
N PRO A 33 -8.31 -11.04 -4.72
CA PRO A 33 -8.29 -9.58 -4.87
C PRO A 33 -8.84 -8.87 -3.64
N ASP A 34 -9.93 -9.39 -3.06
CA ASP A 34 -10.54 -8.82 -1.86
C ASP A 34 -9.62 -8.97 -0.63
N GLN A 35 -8.95 -10.12 -0.48
CA GLN A 35 -7.93 -10.31 0.55
C GLN A 35 -6.80 -9.28 0.40
N CYS A 36 -6.30 -9.07 -0.83
CA CYS A 36 -5.20 -8.15 -1.11
C CYS A 36 -5.58 -6.71 -0.74
N ARG A 37 -6.72 -6.24 -1.24
CA ARG A 37 -7.25 -4.89 -0.93
C ARG A 37 -7.54 -4.71 0.55
N GLY A 38 -8.12 -5.72 1.19
CA GLY A 38 -8.41 -5.71 2.61
C GLY A 38 -7.13 -5.57 3.45
N VAL A 39 -6.09 -6.38 3.15
CA VAL A 39 -4.81 -6.31 3.86
C VAL A 39 -4.08 -4.99 3.58
N GLY A 40 -4.15 -4.48 2.34
CA GLY A 40 -3.66 -3.15 1.99
C GLY A 40 -4.31 -2.06 2.86
N LEU A 41 -5.63 -2.06 2.97
CA LEU A 41 -6.36 -1.14 3.83
C LEU A 41 -6.03 -1.30 5.33
N CYS A 42 -5.77 -2.52 5.81
CA CYS A 42 -5.35 -2.75 7.20
C CYS A 42 -4.03 -2.05 7.54
N SER A 43 -3.17 -1.78 6.57
CA SER A 43 -1.91 -1.07 6.84
C SER A 43 -2.13 0.31 7.47
N HIS A 44 -3.22 1.02 7.11
CA HIS A 44 -3.58 2.30 7.72
C HIS A 44 -3.85 2.19 9.22
N LEU A 45 -4.43 1.07 9.68
CA LEU A 45 -4.68 0.86 11.12
C LEU A 45 -3.39 0.85 11.95
N PHE A 46 -2.26 0.50 11.33
CA PHE A 46 -0.95 0.50 11.97
C PHE A 46 -0.18 1.81 11.78
N TRP A 47 -0.63 2.67 10.85
CA TRP A 47 0.00 3.94 10.58
C TRP A 47 -0.77 5.11 11.21
N SER A 48 -1.98 5.38 10.74
CA SER A 48 -2.83 6.52 11.11
C SER A 48 -3.82 6.21 12.23
N GLY A 49 -3.85 4.96 12.72
CA GLY A 49 -4.61 4.62 13.93
C GLY A 49 -4.21 5.50 15.11
N LYS A 50 -5.11 5.67 16.08
CA LYS A 50 -4.89 6.52 17.27
C LYS A 50 -5.32 5.78 18.52
N THR A 51 -4.59 5.94 19.61
CA THR A 51 -4.95 5.36 20.91
C THR A 51 -4.98 6.44 21.99
N GLN A 52 -5.54 6.11 23.14
CA GLN A 52 -5.52 7.03 24.29
C GLN A 52 -4.08 7.32 24.74
N GLU A 53 -3.21 6.31 24.74
CA GLU A 53 -1.80 6.47 25.13
C GLU A 53 -0.99 7.32 24.14
N SER A 54 -1.37 7.32 22.85
CA SER A 54 -0.74 8.22 21.87
C SER A 54 -1.18 9.67 22.02
N GLY A 55 -2.10 9.99 22.94
CA GLY A 55 -2.57 11.35 23.17
C GLY A 55 -3.29 11.97 21.97
N GLY A 56 -3.77 11.15 21.04
CA GLY A 56 -4.38 11.59 19.79
C GLY A 56 -3.43 11.66 18.58
N GLU A 57 -2.14 11.35 18.78
CA GLU A 57 -1.16 11.20 17.71
C GLU A 57 -1.32 9.87 16.97
N GLU A 58 -0.88 9.84 15.72
CA GLU A 58 -0.85 8.64 14.88
C GLU A 58 0.25 7.66 15.35
N MET A 59 0.03 6.36 15.14
CA MET A 59 0.92 5.31 15.67
C MET A 59 2.24 5.16 14.92
N HIS A 60 2.23 5.41 13.61
CA HIS A 60 3.40 5.32 12.71
C HIS A 60 4.20 4.00 12.84
N ASP A 61 3.54 2.86 13.03
CA ASP A 61 4.21 1.55 13.08
C ASP A 61 4.58 1.08 11.66
N GLY A 62 5.69 1.63 11.16
CA GLY A 62 6.18 1.37 9.82
C GLY A 62 6.53 -0.10 9.55
N LYS A 63 6.91 -0.87 10.59
CA LYS A 63 7.20 -2.30 10.45
C LYS A 63 5.92 -3.08 10.13
N ARG A 64 4.85 -2.85 10.88
CA ARG A 64 3.55 -3.50 10.66
C ARG A 64 2.92 -3.10 9.32
N VAL A 65 3.08 -1.84 8.91
CA VAL A 65 2.69 -1.39 7.56
C VAL A 65 3.35 -2.26 6.49
N ILE A 66 4.67 -2.44 6.56
CA ILE A 66 5.38 -3.26 5.56
C ILE A 66 5.00 -4.73 5.63
N GLU A 67 4.78 -5.30 6.82
CA GLU A 67 4.27 -6.66 6.94
C GLU A 67 2.93 -6.83 6.20
N CYS A 68 2.02 -5.86 6.34
CA CYS A 68 0.75 -5.84 5.61
C CYS A 68 0.98 -5.73 4.09
N LEU A 69 1.78 -4.78 3.63
CA LEU A 69 2.01 -4.59 2.19
C LEU A 69 2.72 -5.79 1.55
N LYS A 70 3.72 -6.39 2.22
CA LYS A 70 4.38 -7.63 1.77
C LYS A 70 3.40 -8.81 1.71
N LYS A 71 2.49 -8.91 2.68
CA LYS A 71 1.41 -9.91 2.65
C LYS A 71 0.45 -9.65 1.48
N GLY A 72 0.10 -8.40 1.21
CA GLY A 72 -0.67 -7.98 0.04
C GLY A 72 0.00 -8.41 -1.26
N LEU A 73 1.29 -8.12 -1.44
CA LEU A 73 2.07 -8.55 -2.61
C LEU A 73 2.04 -10.07 -2.79
N ARG A 74 2.23 -10.83 -1.70
CA ARG A 74 2.15 -12.30 -1.75
C ARG A 74 0.76 -12.79 -2.17
N ILE A 75 -0.30 -12.14 -1.70
CA ILE A 75 -1.67 -12.49 -2.11
C ILE A 75 -1.90 -12.14 -3.58
N ALA A 76 -1.44 -10.98 -4.04
CA ALA A 76 -1.55 -10.56 -5.45
C ALA A 76 -0.84 -11.55 -6.39
N THR A 77 0.33 -12.08 -6.01
CA THR A 77 1.01 -13.14 -6.79
C THR A 77 0.22 -14.45 -6.89
N GLN A 78 -0.78 -14.67 -6.03
CA GLN A 78 -1.65 -15.85 -6.05
C GLN A 78 -2.95 -15.60 -6.83
N CYS A 79 -3.17 -14.39 -7.36
CA CYS A 79 -4.27 -14.14 -8.29
C CYS A 79 -3.96 -14.84 -9.62
N MET A 80 -4.89 -15.68 -10.06
CA MET A 80 -4.75 -16.43 -11.32
C MET A 80 -5.02 -15.58 -12.56
N ASP A 81 -5.86 -14.55 -12.41
CA ASP A 81 -6.14 -13.59 -13.48
C ASP A 81 -5.01 -12.56 -13.54
N SER A 82 -4.30 -12.54 -14.67
CA SER A 82 -3.14 -11.66 -14.88
C SER A 82 -3.52 -10.18 -14.88
N SER A 83 -4.68 -9.81 -15.45
CA SER A 83 -5.14 -8.42 -15.48
C SER A 83 -5.38 -7.93 -14.05
N VAL A 84 -6.12 -8.72 -13.26
CA VAL A 84 -6.39 -8.43 -11.86
C VAL A 84 -5.10 -8.42 -11.04
N GLN A 85 -4.17 -9.34 -11.31
CA GLN A 85 -2.87 -9.38 -10.63
C GLN A 85 -2.07 -8.09 -10.86
N VAL A 86 -1.92 -7.64 -12.11
CA VAL A 86 -1.20 -6.40 -12.43
C VAL A 86 -1.92 -5.19 -11.85
N GLN A 87 -3.25 -5.13 -11.90
CA GLN A 87 -4.03 -4.09 -11.25
C GLN A 87 -3.74 -4.01 -9.75
N LEU A 88 -3.69 -5.15 -9.05
CA LEU A 88 -3.36 -5.19 -7.63
C LEU A 88 -1.92 -4.76 -7.34
N PHE A 89 -0.96 -5.03 -8.23
CA PHE A 89 0.40 -4.50 -8.08
C PHE A 89 0.43 -2.97 -8.20
N VAL A 90 -0.34 -2.38 -9.13
CA VAL A 90 -0.47 -0.92 -9.24
C VAL A 90 -1.14 -0.33 -7.98
N GLU A 91 -2.21 -0.96 -7.48
CA GLU A 91 -2.87 -0.52 -6.24
C GLU A 91 -1.90 -0.58 -5.03
N LEU A 92 -1.16 -1.69 -4.87
CA LEU A 92 -0.16 -1.83 -3.81
C LEU A 92 1.00 -0.84 -3.96
N LEU A 93 1.45 -0.56 -5.18
CA LEU A 93 2.45 0.47 -5.45
C LEU A 93 2.02 1.82 -4.92
N ASN A 94 0.76 2.21 -5.13
CA ASN A 94 0.22 3.46 -4.59
C ASN A 94 0.22 3.47 -3.05
N TYR A 95 -0.05 2.35 -2.37
CA TYR A 95 0.13 2.27 -0.91
C TYR A 95 1.60 2.45 -0.49
N TYR A 96 2.54 1.79 -1.18
CA TYR A 96 3.96 1.96 -0.90
C TYR A 96 4.40 3.43 -1.04
N ILE A 97 3.97 4.09 -2.12
CA ILE A 97 4.25 5.51 -2.36
C ILE A 97 3.62 6.38 -1.26
N TYR A 98 2.35 6.15 -0.92
CA TYR A 98 1.66 6.91 0.12
C TYR A 98 2.40 6.87 1.45
N PHE A 99 2.75 5.67 1.95
CA PHE A 99 3.44 5.57 3.23
C PHE A 99 4.88 6.08 3.17
N PHE A 100 5.56 5.92 2.03
CA PHE A 100 6.85 6.55 1.81
C PHE A 100 6.76 8.07 1.93
N GLU A 101 5.80 8.69 1.22
CA GLU A 101 5.51 10.13 1.26
C GLU A 101 5.09 10.64 2.64
N LYS A 102 4.49 9.77 3.46
CA LYS A 102 4.16 10.05 4.87
C LYS A 102 5.33 9.89 5.84
N GLY A 103 6.54 9.59 5.35
CA GLY A 103 7.74 9.49 6.16
C GLY A 103 7.99 8.11 6.76
N ASN A 104 7.36 7.04 6.24
CA ASN A 104 7.69 5.69 6.65
C ASN A 104 9.07 5.27 6.14
N GLU A 105 10.09 5.47 6.94
CA GLU A 105 11.49 5.17 6.62
C GLU A 105 11.74 3.69 6.27
N GLN A 106 10.86 2.79 6.67
CA GLN A 106 11.03 1.37 6.36
C GLN A 106 10.81 1.09 4.87
N ILE A 107 10.07 1.95 4.16
CA ILE A 107 9.85 1.83 2.73
C ILE A 107 11.00 2.52 2.01
N LYS A 108 11.75 1.75 1.23
CA LYS A 108 12.91 2.24 0.48
C LYS A 108 12.57 2.44 -0.99
N THR A 109 13.24 3.41 -1.63
CA THR A 109 13.13 3.69 -3.07
C THR A 109 13.43 2.45 -3.92
N ASP A 110 14.33 1.57 -3.47
CA ASP A 110 14.60 0.27 -4.10
C ASP A 110 13.36 -0.63 -4.18
N THR A 111 12.54 -0.68 -3.12
CA THR A 111 11.33 -1.52 -3.10
C THR A 111 10.28 -0.99 -4.07
N ILE A 112 10.14 0.34 -4.14
CA ILE A 112 9.24 1.01 -5.10
C ILE A 112 9.73 0.74 -6.54
N SER A 113 11.03 0.91 -6.80
CA SER A 113 11.65 0.65 -8.12
C SER A 113 11.47 -0.80 -8.56
N GLN A 114 11.66 -1.77 -7.66
CA GLN A 114 11.44 -3.19 -7.95
C GLN A 114 9.99 -3.48 -8.35
N LEU A 115 9.02 -2.89 -7.64
CA LEU A 115 7.61 -3.09 -7.94
C LEU A 115 7.21 -2.42 -9.27
N ILE A 116 7.75 -1.23 -9.55
CA ILE A 116 7.59 -0.54 -10.85
C ILE A 116 8.15 -1.40 -11.98
N GLY A 117 9.37 -1.93 -11.81
CA GLY A 117 10.01 -2.81 -12.78
C GLY A 117 9.16 -4.05 -13.07
N LYS A 118 8.65 -4.69 -12.02
CA LYS A 118 7.73 -5.84 -12.16
C LYS A 118 6.46 -5.49 -12.95
N ILE A 119 5.82 -4.35 -12.65
CA ILE A 119 4.63 -3.92 -13.38
C ILE A 119 4.96 -3.65 -14.85
N ARG A 120 6.12 -3.05 -15.16
CA ARG A 120 6.57 -2.82 -16.55
C ARG A 120 6.83 -4.11 -17.32
N GLU A 121 7.26 -5.17 -16.66
CA GLU A 121 7.48 -6.48 -17.28
C GLU A 121 6.16 -7.19 -17.57
N GLU A 122 5.19 -7.14 -16.66
CA GLU A 122 3.93 -7.90 -16.78
C GLU A 122 2.86 -7.17 -17.59
N LEU A 123 2.76 -5.84 -17.49
CA LEU A 123 1.70 -5.04 -18.12
C LEU A 123 1.62 -5.18 -19.65
N PRO A 124 2.72 -5.25 -20.42
CA PRO A 124 2.67 -5.46 -21.87
C PRO A 124 2.21 -6.86 -22.29
N GLN A 125 2.22 -7.83 -21.37
CA GLN A 125 1.84 -9.22 -21.63
C GLN A 125 0.31 -9.42 -21.55
N LEU A 126 -0.42 -8.43 -21.06
CA LEU A 126 -1.88 -8.48 -20.97
C LEU A 126 -2.54 -8.30 -22.34
N GLU A 127 -3.67 -8.97 -22.54
CA GLU A 127 -4.48 -8.82 -23.74
C GLU A 127 -5.02 -7.40 -23.85
N ALA A 128 -4.92 -6.80 -25.04
CA ALA A 128 -5.40 -5.44 -25.27
C ALA A 128 -6.94 -5.40 -25.20
N ASN A 129 -7.45 -4.75 -24.15
CA ASN A 129 -8.86 -4.51 -23.92
C ASN A 129 -9.05 -3.24 -23.05
N GLU A 130 -10.29 -2.82 -22.85
CA GLU A 130 -10.62 -1.61 -22.09
C GLU A 130 -10.10 -1.65 -20.64
N GLU A 131 -10.14 -2.81 -19.99
CA GLU A 131 -9.63 -3.01 -18.63
C GLU A 131 -8.11 -2.77 -18.57
N THR A 132 -7.37 -3.38 -19.48
CA THR A 132 -5.92 -3.23 -19.59
C THR A 132 -5.52 -1.78 -19.89
N ASP A 133 -6.29 -1.06 -20.69
CA ASP A 133 -6.05 0.36 -20.96
C ASP A 133 -6.29 1.23 -19.72
N GLN A 134 -7.28 0.89 -18.89
CA GLN A 134 -7.48 1.54 -17.59
C GLN A 134 -6.31 1.27 -16.63
N ILE A 135 -5.79 0.04 -16.58
CA ILE A 135 -4.63 -0.31 -15.75
C ILE A 135 -3.39 0.45 -16.22
N LYS A 136 -3.14 0.51 -17.54
CA LYS A 136 -2.04 1.30 -18.12
C LYS A 136 -2.13 2.76 -17.74
N LYS A 137 -3.33 3.36 -17.86
CA LYS A 137 -3.55 4.76 -17.48
C LYS A 137 -3.33 4.99 -15.98
N HIS A 138 -3.81 4.09 -15.13
CA HIS A 138 -3.59 4.17 -13.69
C HIS A 138 -2.09 4.13 -13.36
N PHE A 139 -1.36 3.18 -13.93
CA PHE A 139 0.09 3.07 -13.72
C PHE A 139 0.84 4.29 -14.23
N GLN A 140 0.49 4.80 -15.41
CA GLN A 140 1.09 6.00 -15.97
C GLN A 140 0.87 7.22 -15.06
N ASN A 141 -0.36 7.42 -14.56
CA ASN A 141 -0.65 8.51 -13.62
C ASN A 141 0.19 8.38 -12.33
N THR A 142 0.40 7.16 -11.83
CA THR A 142 1.27 6.92 -10.68
C THR A 142 2.73 7.26 -10.96
N LEU A 143 3.24 6.95 -12.16
CA LEU A 143 4.60 7.36 -12.57
C LEU A 143 4.72 8.87 -12.73
N ASP A 144 3.71 9.52 -13.29
CA ASP A 144 3.71 10.98 -13.47
C ASP A 144 3.64 11.71 -12.13
N HIS A 145 2.89 11.18 -11.15
CA HIS A 145 2.94 11.64 -9.76
C HIS A 145 4.37 11.56 -9.21
N LEU A 146 5.02 10.40 -9.32
CA LEU A 146 6.40 10.24 -8.83
C LEU A 146 7.38 11.20 -9.52
N ARG A 147 7.28 11.40 -10.83
CA ARG A 147 8.10 12.38 -11.57
C ARG A 147 7.91 13.80 -11.02
N ALA A 148 6.67 14.22 -10.86
CA ALA A 148 6.35 15.55 -10.34
C ALA A 148 6.92 15.77 -8.93
N ARG A 149 6.87 14.73 -8.07
CA ARG A 149 7.42 14.77 -6.71
C ARG A 149 8.95 14.72 -6.67
N MET A 150 9.59 14.09 -7.65
CA MET A 150 11.05 14.12 -7.82
C MET A 150 11.56 15.47 -8.32
N GLU A 151 10.81 16.14 -9.21
CA GLU A 151 11.16 17.45 -9.76
C GLU A 151 10.91 18.60 -8.76
N SER A 152 9.88 18.45 -7.92
CA SER A 152 9.52 19.42 -6.87
C SER A 152 9.43 18.73 -5.50
N PRO A 153 10.57 18.33 -4.90
CA PRO A 153 10.58 17.71 -3.59
C PRO A 153 10.14 18.70 -2.51
N ASP A 154 9.25 18.27 -1.62
CA ASP A 154 8.89 19.05 -0.44
C ASP A 154 10.11 19.18 0.48
N THR A 155 10.31 20.36 1.09
CA THR A 155 11.44 20.63 2.00
C THR A 155 11.53 19.68 3.19
N ASP A 156 10.39 19.16 3.64
CA ASP A 156 10.27 18.18 4.73
C ASP A 156 9.84 16.78 4.23
N GLY A 157 9.87 16.54 2.92
CA GLY A 157 9.47 15.28 2.30
C GLY A 157 10.59 14.22 2.30
N PRO A 158 10.25 12.94 2.06
CA PRO A 158 11.26 11.89 1.94
C PRO A 158 12.15 12.11 0.72
N SER A 159 13.42 11.70 0.82
CA SER A 159 14.35 11.76 -0.31
C SER A 159 14.06 10.68 -1.34
N TYR A 160 13.77 11.09 -2.57
CA TYR A 160 13.59 10.21 -3.72
C TYR A 160 14.92 9.72 -4.34
N ALA A 161 16.06 9.95 -3.67
CA ALA A 161 17.35 9.51 -4.16
C ALA A 161 17.37 7.98 -4.38
N GLY A 162 17.85 7.57 -5.57
CA GLY A 162 17.93 6.16 -5.96
C GLY A 162 16.62 5.57 -6.50
N LEU A 163 15.50 6.31 -6.50
CA LEU A 163 14.28 5.85 -7.19
C LEU A 163 14.53 5.81 -8.70
N SER A 164 14.36 4.62 -9.30
CA SER A 164 14.42 4.42 -10.74
C SER A 164 13.01 4.23 -11.26
N LEU A 165 12.55 5.15 -12.12
CA LEU A 165 11.27 5.04 -12.78
C LEU A 165 11.36 4.11 -13.97
#